data_AF-A0AAN5CLB2-F1
#
_entry.id   AF-A0AAN5CLB2-F1
#
_cell.length_a   1.000
_cell.length_b   1.000
_cell.length_c   1.000
_cell.angle_alpha   90.00
_cell.angle_beta   90.00
_cell.angle_gamma   90.00
#
_symmetry.space_group_name_H-M   'P 1'
#
loop_
_entity.id
_entity.type
_entity.pdbx_description
1 polymer ?
#
loop_
_entity_poly.entity_id
_entity_poly.type
_entity_poly.pdbx_seq_one_letter_code
_entity_poly.pdbx_strand_id
1 'polypeptide(L)'
;QLLYIPCLYALFMERHHACYRVMLWLATVDVIAILCNSIGFGLILIEGTVFCSRPWFVWIVGCVGLGMWCGACVGCLLLVTFRLFELMNMSYRFESLTNKLIVLATCYALYIAFFTPPILTNSAMSAMFYDPFIGDVPTQVGAMSSETGRVRIAANGPV
;
A
#
# COMPACT_ATOMS: atom_id res chain seq x y z
N GLN A 1 -13.87 -5.44 -2.14
CA GLN A 1 -13.42 -6.58 -2.97
C GLN A 1 -14.44 -7.07 -4.01
N LEU A 2 -15.68 -7.42 -3.66
CA LEU A 2 -16.61 -8.06 -4.62
C LEU A 2 -16.97 -7.20 -5.85
N LEU A 3 -17.01 -5.87 -5.68
CA LEU A 3 -17.33 -4.92 -6.75
C LEU A 3 -16.16 -4.73 -7.76
N TYR A 4 -14.95 -5.19 -7.43
CA TYR A 4 -13.79 -5.08 -8.31
C TYR A 4 -13.80 -6.14 -9.43
N ILE A 5 -14.41 -7.29 -9.19
CA ILE A 5 -14.53 -8.39 -10.16
C ILE A 5 -15.30 -7.96 -11.42
N PRO A 6 -16.51 -7.37 -11.33
CA PRO A 6 -17.22 -6.89 -12.51
C PRO A 6 -16.50 -5.71 -13.20
N CYS A 7 -15.83 -4.84 -12.45
CA CYS A 7 -15.04 -3.76 -13.03
C CYS A 7 -13.85 -4.29 -13.84
N LEU A 8 -13.08 -5.25 -13.31
CA LEU A 8 -11.99 -5.92 -14.03
C LEU A 8 -12.50 -6.65 -15.26
N TYR A 9 -13.64 -7.33 -15.15
CA TYR A 9 -14.26 -8.05 -16.27
C TYR A 9 -14.67 -7.10 -17.42
N ALA A 10 -15.34 -5.99 -17.09
CA ALA A 10 -15.69 -4.97 -18.08
C ALA A 10 -14.43 -4.36 -18.74
N LEU A 11 -13.38 -4.11 -17.95
CA LEU A 11 -12.11 -3.60 -18.43
C LEU A 11 -11.36 -4.61 -19.31
N PHE A 12 -11.58 -5.91 -19.10
CA PHE A 12 -10.97 -6.98 -19.88
C PHE A 12 -11.58 -7.12 -21.27
N MET A 13 -12.85 -6.77 -21.44
CA MET A 13 -13.54 -6.79 -22.73
C MET A 13 -12.92 -5.78 -23.72
N GLU A 14 -12.54 -4.60 -23.23
CA GLU A 14 -12.03 -3.48 -24.04
C GLU A 14 -10.49 -3.43 -24.17
N ARG A 15 -9.80 -4.56 -23.94
CA ARG A 15 -8.32 -4.65 -23.86
C ARG A 15 -7.55 -4.22 -25.11
N HIS A 16 -8.24 -4.00 -26.22
CA HIS A 16 -7.66 -3.66 -27.51
C HIS A 16 -6.84 -2.36 -27.43
N HIS A 17 -7.33 -1.37 -26.67
CA HIS A 17 -6.65 -0.09 -26.51
C HIS A 17 -5.55 -0.13 -25.43
N ALA A 18 -4.40 0.50 -25.71
CA ALA A 18 -3.29 0.61 -24.77
C ALA A 18 -3.68 1.27 -23.43
N CYS A 19 -4.63 2.22 -23.45
CA CYS A 19 -5.22 2.84 -22.25
C CYS A 19 -5.79 1.81 -21.27
N TYR A 20 -6.61 0.89 -21.81
CA TYR A 20 -7.29 -0.14 -21.03
C TYR A 20 -6.29 -1.13 -20.42
N ARG A 21 -5.17 -1.40 -21.11
CA ARG A 21 -4.09 -2.24 -20.56
C ARG A 21 -3.42 -1.59 -19.34
N VAL A 22 -3.15 -0.27 -19.38
CA VAL A 22 -2.59 0.47 -18.24
C VAL A 22 -3.58 0.54 -17.09
N MET A 23 -4.85 0.86 -17.36
CA MET A 23 -5.90 0.91 -16.33
C MET A 23 -6.10 -0.45 -15.65
N LEU A 24 -6.08 -1.56 -16.41
CA LEU A 24 -6.15 -2.91 -15.86
C LEU A 24 -4.97 -3.23 -14.94
N TRP A 25 -3.76 -2.85 -15.35
CA TRP A 25 -2.56 -3.09 -14.55
C TRP A 25 -2.62 -2.30 -13.23
N LEU A 26 -2.94 -0.99 -13.30
CA LEU A 26 -3.10 -0.14 -12.12
C LEU A 26 -4.18 -0.68 -11.17
N ALA A 27 -5.34 -1.03 -11.71
CA ALA A 27 -6.46 -1.62 -10.96
C ALA A 27 -6.04 -2.91 -10.24
N THR A 28 -5.21 -3.74 -10.87
CA THR A 28 -4.71 -4.97 -10.25
C THR A 28 -3.76 -4.66 -9.10
N VAL A 29 -2.81 -3.74 -9.28
CA VAL A 29 -1.86 -3.33 -8.23
C VAL A 29 -2.59 -2.71 -7.04
N ASP A 30 -3.57 -1.84 -7.28
CA ASP A 30 -4.36 -1.18 -6.24
C ASP A 30 -5.19 -2.17 -5.40
N VAL A 31 -5.82 -3.16 -6.03
CA VAL A 31 -6.56 -4.22 -5.31
C VAL A 31 -5.64 -4.99 -4.38
N ILE A 32 -4.46 -5.38 -4.87
CA ILE A 32 -3.51 -6.14 -4.05
C ILE A 32 -2.96 -5.24 -2.94
N ALA A 33 -2.73 -3.95 -3.20
CA ALA A 33 -2.30 -2.98 -2.20
C ALA A 33 -3.32 -2.86 -1.07
N ILE A 34 -4.61 -2.70 -1.40
CA ILE A 34 -5.69 -2.59 -0.42
C ILE A 34 -5.86 -3.90 0.35
N LEU A 35 -5.73 -5.05 -0.31
CA LEU A 35 -5.78 -6.36 0.36
C LEU A 35 -4.65 -6.50 1.37
N CYS A 36 -3.40 -6.25 0.96
CA CYS A 36 -2.24 -6.36 1.84
C CYS A 36 -2.27 -5.34 2.97
N ASN A 37 -2.64 -4.09 2.68
CA ASN A 37 -2.74 -3.05 3.71
C ASN A 37 -3.92 -3.33 4.63
N SER A 38 -5.14 -3.52 4.14
CA SER A 38 -6.31 -3.62 5.02
C SER A 38 -6.37 -4.95 5.79
N ILE A 39 -6.17 -6.09 5.11
CA ILE A 39 -6.18 -7.40 5.77
C ILE A 39 -4.89 -7.63 6.54
N GLY A 40 -3.73 -7.35 5.94
CA GLY A 40 -2.43 -7.57 6.59
C GLY A 40 -2.25 -6.68 7.81
N PHE A 41 -2.49 -5.37 7.69
CA PHE A 41 -2.43 -4.46 8.84
C PHE A 41 -3.51 -4.79 9.88
N GLY A 42 -4.73 -5.12 9.45
CA GLY A 42 -5.82 -5.49 10.35
C GLY A 42 -5.48 -6.71 11.21
N LEU A 43 -4.86 -7.74 10.63
CA LEU A 43 -4.40 -8.92 11.38
C LEU A 43 -3.28 -8.57 12.37
N ILE A 44 -2.32 -7.74 11.95
CA ILE A 44 -1.23 -7.30 12.83
C ILE A 44 -1.77 -6.46 14.01
N LEU A 45 -2.83 -5.68 13.77
CA LEU A 45 -3.47 -4.84 14.77
C LEU A 45 -4.28 -5.66 15.79
N ILE A 46 -5.01 -6.69 15.36
CA ILE A 46 -5.80 -7.56 16.25
C ILE A 46 -4.89 -8.40 17.16
N GLU A 47 -3.78 -8.90 16.62
CA GLU A 47 -2.82 -9.71 17.37
C GLU A 47 -1.95 -8.87 18.31
N GLY A 48 -1.91 -7.54 18.16
CA GLY A 48 -1.03 -6.65 18.93
C GLY A 48 0.45 -7.01 18.83
N THR A 49 0.81 -7.80 17.81
CA THR A 49 2.13 -8.43 17.72
C THR A 49 3.20 -7.40 17.43
N VAL A 50 4.11 -7.23 18.39
CA VAL A 50 5.40 -6.56 18.22
C VAL A 50 6.29 -7.34 17.24
N PHE A 51 7.22 -6.64 16.61
CA PHE A 51 8.22 -7.18 15.67
C PHE A 51 8.90 -8.49 16.13
N CYS A 52 9.00 -8.70 17.45
CA CYS A 52 9.66 -9.84 18.07
C CYS A 52 8.89 -11.19 17.98
N SER A 53 7.57 -11.22 17.76
CA SER A 53 6.82 -12.49 17.72
C SER A 53 6.90 -13.20 16.35
N ARG A 54 6.81 -12.46 15.23
CA ARG A 54 6.89 -13.00 13.86
C ARG A 54 7.57 -12.00 12.91
N PRO A 55 8.90 -11.85 12.96
CA PRO A 55 9.61 -10.83 12.19
C PRO A 55 9.45 -11.00 10.67
N TRP A 56 9.38 -12.25 10.18
CA TRP A 56 9.23 -12.54 8.75
C TRP A 56 7.90 -12.07 8.16
N PHE A 57 6.79 -12.23 8.88
CA PHE A 57 5.47 -11.87 8.35
C PHE A 57 5.31 -10.35 8.26
N VAL A 58 5.75 -9.64 9.30
CA VAL A 58 5.67 -8.17 9.33
C VAL A 58 6.61 -7.54 8.30
N TRP A 59 7.81 -8.12 8.11
CA TRP A 59 8.76 -7.69 7.08
C TRP A 59 8.16 -7.79 5.67
N ILE A 60 7.54 -8.92 5.33
CA ILE A 60 6.90 -9.14 4.03
C ILE A 60 5.74 -8.15 3.81
N VAL A 61 4.87 -7.97 4.82
CA VAL A 61 3.72 -7.06 4.71
C VAL A 61 4.18 -5.61 4.55
N GLY A 62 5.23 -5.17 5.28
CA GLY A 62 5.79 -3.83 5.17
C GLY A 62 6.42 -3.56 3.78
N CYS A 63 7.23 -4.49 3.27
CA CYS A 63 7.83 -4.39 1.94
C CYS A 63 6.78 -4.35 0.82
N VAL A 64 5.80 -5.27 0.88
CA VAL A 64 4.73 -5.35 -0.13
C VAL A 64 3.81 -4.13 -0.07
N GLY A 65 3.46 -3.67 1.12
CA GLY A 65 2.63 -2.48 1.32
C GLY A 65 3.27 -1.22 0.72
N LEU A 66 4.54 -0.97 1.04
CA LEU A 66 5.27 0.19 0.52
C LEU A 66 5.50 0.09 -0.99
N GLY A 67 5.91 -1.09 -1.47
CA GLY A 67 6.15 -1.34 -2.89
C GLY A 67 4.91 -1.12 -3.75
N MET A 68 3.75 -1.62 -3.30
CA MET A 68 2.50 -1.43 -4.02
C MET A 68 1.99 0.01 -3.95
N TRP A 69 2.24 0.72 -2.86
CA TRP A 69 1.85 2.14 -2.76
C TRP A 69 2.65 2.99 -3.74
N CYS A 70 3.98 2.82 -3.81
CA CYS A 70 4.80 3.47 -4.82
C CYS A 70 4.40 3.06 -6.24
N GLY A 71 4.10 1.77 -6.47
CA GLY A 71 3.60 1.27 -7.75
C GLY A 71 2.30 1.94 -8.20
N ALA A 72 1.35 2.13 -7.29
CA ALA A 72 0.09 2.83 -7.56
C ALA A 72 0.32 4.29 -7.98
N CYS A 73 1.21 5.01 -7.28
CA CYS A 73 1.57 6.39 -7.62
C CYS A 73 2.15 6.50 -9.05
N VAL A 74 3.08 5.62 -9.41
CA VAL A 74 3.67 5.59 -10.76
C VAL A 74 2.63 5.24 -11.81
N GLY A 75 1.73 4.29 -11.53
CA GLY A 75 0.65 3.93 -12.45
C GLY A 75 -0.34 5.07 -12.69
N CYS A 76 -0.64 5.89 -11.67
CA CYS A 76 -1.44 7.11 -11.83
C CYS A 76 -0.75 8.13 -12.75
N LEU A 77 0.56 8.36 -12.58
CA LEU A 77 1.34 9.23 -13.46
C LEU A 77 1.36 8.71 -14.90
N LEU A 78 1.44 7.38 -15.07
CA LEU A 78 1.40 6.74 -16.38
C LEU A 78 0.07 6.98 -17.10
N LEU A 79 -1.03 6.94 -16.35
CA LEU A 79 -2.38 7.17 -16.86
C LEU A 79 -2.57 8.64 -17.31
N VAL A 80 -2.11 9.59 -16.50
CA VAL A 80 -2.09 11.01 -16.86
C VAL A 80 -1.25 11.25 -18.12
N THR A 81 -0.06 10.64 -18.18
CA THR A 81 0.82 10.72 -19.35
C THR A 81 0.14 10.19 -20.60
N PHE A 82 -0.55 9.05 -20.50
CA PHE A 82 -1.30 8.47 -21.61
C PHE A 82 -2.37 9.43 -22.15
N ARG A 83 -3.14 10.06 -21.25
CA ARG A 83 -4.16 11.06 -21.63
C ARG A 83 -3.56 12.26 -22.36
N LEU A 84 -2.38 12.73 -21.94
CA LEU A 84 -1.68 13.82 -22.62
C LEU A 84 -1.23 13.42 -24.03
N PHE A 85 -0.69 12.22 -24.21
CA PHE A 85 -0.26 11.72 -25.53
C PHE A 85 -1.43 11.45 -26.49
N GLU A 86 -2.57 11.01 -25.96
CA GLU A 86 -3.82 10.88 -26.72
C GLU A 86 -4.25 12.25 -27.27
N LEU A 87 -4.18 13.30 -26.43
CA LEU A 87 -4.54 14.67 -26.78
C LEU A 87 -3.59 15.30 -27.82
N MET A 88 -2.33 14.89 -27.82
CA MET A 88 -1.32 15.31 -28.80
C MET A 88 -1.37 14.52 -30.13
N ASN A 89 -2.34 13.61 -30.29
CA ASN A 89 -2.54 12.79 -31.49
C ASN A 89 -1.30 11.94 -31.90
N MET A 90 -0.47 11.53 -30.93
CA MET A 90 0.74 10.71 -31.13
C MET A 90 0.53 9.26 -30.65
N SER A 91 -0.70 8.78 -30.77
CA SER A 91 -1.18 7.50 -30.23
C SER A 91 -0.45 6.27 -30.77
N TYR A 92 0.00 6.29 -32.03
CA TYR A 92 0.65 5.13 -32.67
C TYR A 92 2.04 4.80 -32.11
N ARG A 93 2.85 5.80 -31.72
CA ARG A 93 4.18 5.57 -31.10
C ARG A 93 4.06 5.02 -29.68
N PHE A 94 2.95 5.30 -29.01
CA PHE A 94 2.79 5.01 -27.60
C PHE A 94 2.40 3.55 -27.32
N GLU A 95 1.82 2.82 -28.27
CA GLU A 95 1.42 1.43 -28.04
C GLU A 95 2.62 0.50 -27.75
N SER A 96 3.72 0.65 -28.50
CA SER A 96 4.95 -0.11 -28.24
C SER A 96 5.69 0.33 -26.98
N LEU A 97 5.55 1.62 -26.62
CA LEU A 97 6.21 2.21 -25.46
C LEU A 97 5.46 1.89 -24.17
N THR A 98 4.14 1.78 -24.22
CA THR A 98 3.27 1.49 -23.07
C THR A 98 3.69 0.21 -22.35
N ASN A 99 3.89 -0.89 -23.08
CA ASN A 99 4.33 -2.14 -22.46
C ASN A 99 5.72 -1.99 -21.81
N LYS A 100 6.64 -1.27 -22.44
CA LYS A 100 7.98 -1.01 -21.86
C LYS A 100 7.90 -0.12 -20.63
N LEU A 101 7.05 0.89 -20.65
CA LEU A 101 6.82 1.81 -19.54
C LEU A 101 6.15 1.13 -18.35
N ILE A 102 5.16 0.25 -18.58
CA ILE A 102 4.56 -0.56 -17.51
C ILE A 102 5.62 -1.47 -16.89
N VAL A 103 6.43 -2.16 -17.70
CA VAL A 103 7.50 -3.04 -17.19
C VAL A 103 8.54 -2.23 -16.42
N LEU A 104 8.95 -1.07 -16.93
CA LEU A 104 9.90 -0.18 -16.26
C LEU A 104 9.33 0.37 -14.94
N ALA A 105 8.06 0.79 -14.93
CA ALA A 105 7.35 1.26 -13.74
C ALA A 105 7.23 0.16 -12.67
N THR A 106 6.91 -1.06 -13.10
CA THR A 106 6.84 -2.24 -12.23
C THR A 106 8.23 -2.55 -11.65
N CYS A 107 9.26 -2.52 -12.49
CA CYS A 107 10.63 -2.79 -12.07
C CYS A 107 11.15 -1.71 -11.10
N TYR A 108 10.81 -0.44 -11.34
CA TYR A 108 11.14 0.67 -10.44
C TYR A 108 10.42 0.56 -9.09
N ALA A 109 9.13 0.23 -9.10
CA ALA A 109 8.36 0.00 -7.87
C ALA A 109 8.91 -1.19 -7.07
N LEU A 110 9.28 -2.28 -7.75
CA LEU A 110 9.93 -3.44 -7.13
C LEU A 110 11.32 -3.09 -6.59
N TYR A 111 12.11 -2.30 -7.31
CA TYR A 111 13.42 -1.83 -6.85
C TYR A 111 13.27 -1.03 -5.55
N ILE A 112 12.33 -0.09 -5.49
CA ILE A 112 12.02 0.62 -4.24
C ILE A 112 11.51 -0.35 -3.16
N ALA A 113 10.64 -1.29 -3.48
CA ALA A 113 10.10 -2.25 -2.50
C ALA A 113 11.19 -3.10 -1.82
N PHE A 114 12.24 -3.47 -2.55
CA PHE A 114 13.33 -4.33 -2.05
C PHE A 114 14.49 -3.55 -1.41
N PHE A 115 14.83 -2.36 -1.92
CA PHE A 115 15.97 -1.58 -1.42
C PHE A 115 15.60 -0.56 -0.35
N THR A 116 14.31 -0.29 -0.15
CA THR A 116 13.83 0.67 0.86
C THR A 116 13.61 -0.06 2.19
N PRO A 117 14.14 0.44 3.32
CA PRO A 117 13.95 -0.22 4.59
C PRO A 117 12.46 -0.36 4.92
N PRO A 118 12.04 -1.53 5.37
CA PRO A 118 10.63 -1.86 5.60
C PRO A 118 10.06 -0.99 6.71
N ILE A 119 8.83 -0.54 6.52
CA ILE A 119 8.03 0.08 7.58
C ILE A 119 7.75 -0.97 8.66
N LEU A 120 8.06 -0.64 9.90
CA LEU A 120 7.96 -1.54 11.03
C LEU A 120 6.71 -1.19 11.86
N THR A 121 5.85 -2.17 12.16
CA THR A 121 4.67 -1.98 13.00
C THR A 121 5.06 -1.83 14.46
N ASN A 122 4.73 -0.69 15.07
CA ASN A 122 4.85 -0.45 16.50
C ASN A 122 3.46 -0.59 17.16
N SER A 123 3.31 -1.55 18.08
CA SER A 123 2.03 -1.82 18.75
C SER A 123 1.59 -0.72 19.72
N ALA A 124 2.52 0.08 20.25
CA ALA A 124 2.20 1.17 21.18
C ALA A 124 1.49 2.35 20.49
N MET A 125 1.75 2.56 19.19
CA MET A 125 1.16 3.65 18.40
C MET A 125 0.20 3.18 17.31
N SER A 126 -0.06 1.87 17.20
CA SER A 126 -0.98 1.29 16.20
C SER A 126 -0.72 1.82 14.78
N ALA A 127 0.56 2.00 14.42
CA ALA A 127 0.96 2.54 13.12
C ALA A 127 2.30 1.95 12.65
N MET A 128 2.52 2.02 11.33
CA MET A 128 3.73 1.59 10.65
C MET A 128 4.72 2.76 10.64
N PHE A 129 5.86 2.63 11.32
CA PHE A 129 6.90 3.66 11.37
C PHE A 129 8.18 3.19 10.67
N TYR A 130 8.88 4.15 10.07
CA TYR A 130 10.15 3.90 9.39
C TYR A 130 11.32 3.73 10.38
N ASP A 131 11.14 4.22 11.62
CA ASP A 131 12.08 4.08 12.72
C ASP A 131 11.38 3.39 13.91
N PRO A 132 11.81 2.17 14.30
CA PRO A 132 11.23 1.43 15.43
C PRO A 132 11.82 1.86 16.77
N PHE A 133 12.85 2.72 16.80
CA PHE A 133 13.50 3.11 18.05
C PHE A 133 12.63 4.07 18.85
N ILE A 134 12.19 3.61 20.00
CA ILE A 134 11.62 4.41 21.09
C ILE A 134 12.75 5.08 21.91
N GLY A 135 13.82 5.50 21.26
CA GLY A 135 14.94 6.23 21.88
C GLY A 135 14.80 7.70 21.54
N ASP A 136 14.48 8.53 22.53
CA ASP A 136 14.33 10.00 22.47
C ASP A 136 12.98 10.58 22.06
N VAL A 137 11.87 9.91 22.37
CA VAL A 137 10.61 10.64 22.62
C VAL A 137 10.53 10.95 24.12
N PRO A 138 10.31 12.21 24.56
CA PRO A 138 10.07 12.47 25.97
C PRO A 138 8.86 11.67 26.42
N THR A 139 9.01 10.98 27.54
CA THR A 139 8.13 10.02 28.22
C THR A 139 6.68 10.51 28.48
N GLN A 140 6.30 11.68 27.97
CA GLN A 140 5.03 12.38 28.21
C GLN A 140 3.88 11.88 27.33
N VAL A 141 4.14 11.30 26.14
CA VAL A 141 3.06 10.84 25.23
C VAL A 141 2.63 9.40 25.54
N GLY A 142 3.56 8.54 25.99
CA GLY A 142 3.25 7.15 26.39
C GLY A 142 2.44 7.05 27.68
N ALA A 143 2.64 7.97 28.62
CA ALA A 143 1.88 8.01 29.87
C ALA A 143 0.41 8.43 29.65
N MET A 144 0.16 9.37 28.72
CA MET A 144 -1.19 9.88 28.48
C MET A 144 -2.13 8.84 27.85
N SER A 145 -1.62 7.97 26.96
CA SER A 145 -2.41 6.88 26.37
C SER A 145 -2.69 5.75 27.38
N SER A 146 -1.70 5.42 28.22
CA SER A 146 -1.85 4.36 29.23
C SER A 146 -2.72 4.79 30.42
N GLU A 147 -2.70 6.06 30.84
CA GLU A 147 -3.62 6.58 31.86
C GLU A 147 -5.05 6.70 31.33
N THR A 148 -5.27 7.17 30.10
CA THR A 148 -6.64 7.27 29.55
C THR A 148 -7.28 5.89 29.34
N GLY A 149 -6.48 4.88 28.94
CA GLY A 149 -6.94 3.48 28.85
C GLY A 149 -7.24 2.88 30.22
N ARG A 150 -6.39 3.14 31.23
CA ARG A 150 -6.59 2.64 32.59
C ARG A 150 -7.76 3.34 33.31
N VAL A 151 -7.99 4.63 33.05
CA VAL A 151 -9.16 5.38 33.56
C VAL A 151 -10.46 4.91 32.89
N ARG A 152 -10.46 4.59 31.59
CA ARG A 152 -11.66 4.07 30.91
C ARG A 152 -12.05 2.65 31.33
N ILE A 153 -11.07 1.82 31.69
CA ILE A 153 -11.32 0.47 32.23
C ILE A 153 -11.76 0.53 33.70
N ALA A 154 -11.20 1.44 34.51
CA ALA A 154 -11.64 1.64 35.89
C ALA A 154 -13.05 2.26 36.00
N ALA A 155 -13.48 3.06 35.02
CA ALA A 155 -14.80 3.68 35.00
C ALA A 155 -15.95 2.77 34.50
N ASN A 156 -15.64 1.59 33.95
CA ASN A 156 -16.63 0.62 33.45
C ASN A 156 -16.47 -0.77 34.07
N GLY A 157 -15.95 -0.85 35.30
CA GLY A 157 -16.09 -2.06 36.14
C GLY A 157 -17.50 -2.14 36.72
N PRO A 158 -18.09 -3.34 36.88
CA PRO A 158 -19.48 -3.48 37.29
C PRO A 158 -19.63 -3.04 38.76
N VAL A 159 -20.49 -2.06 38.98
CA VAL A 159 -21.23 -1.84 40.24
C VAL A 159 -22.71 -1.86 39.92
#